data_AF-A0A3C7VUK7-F1
#
_entry.id   AF-A0A3C7VUK7-F1
#
_cell.length_a   1.000
_cell.length_b   1.000
_cell.length_c   1.000
_cell.angle_alpha   90.00
_cell.angle_beta   90.00
_cell.angle_gamma   90.00
#
_symmetry.space_group_name_H-M   'P 1'
#
loop_
_entity.id
_entity.type
_entity.pdbx_description
1 polymer ?
#
loop_
_entity_poly.entity_id
_entity_poly.type
_entity_poly.pdbx_seq_one_letter_code
_entity_poly.pdbx_strand_id
1 'polypeptide(L)' 'MFVCLCNGITESQIRAAASTGISTLEELTDRLGVASQCGQCGAMAQAVLEESGALAVPEDRFYAAVRPG' A
#
# COMPACT_ATOMS: atom_id res chain seq x y z
N MET A 1 -11.59 8.46 4.37
CA MET A 1 -11.09 9.30 5.49
C MET A 1 -9.71 9.91 5.16
N PHE A 2 -9.20 10.92 5.89
CA PHE A 2 -7.77 11.29 5.79
C PHE A 2 -6.90 10.21 6.43
N VAL A 3 -5.88 9.77 5.69
CA VAL A 3 -4.92 8.77 6.13
C VAL A 3 -3.58 9.40 6.51
N CYS A 4 -3.10 10.36 5.72
CA CYS A 4 -1.90 11.12 6.01
C CYS A 4 -2.24 12.59 6.17
N LEU A 5 -2.00 13.14 7.36
CA LEU A 5 -2.22 14.56 7.63
C LEU A 5 -1.08 15.44 7.09
N CYS A 6 0.15 14.94 7.11
CA CYS A 6 1.33 15.64 6.61
C CYS A 6 1.18 16.08 5.15
N ASN A 7 0.71 15.17 4.31
CA ASN A 7 0.61 15.36 2.86
C ASN A 7 -0.85 15.38 2.36
N GLY A 8 -1.82 15.42 3.27
CA GLY A 8 -3.24 15.52 2.93
C GLY A 8 -3.76 14.34 2.11
N ILE A 9 -3.27 13.12 2.37
CA ILE A 9 -3.65 11.93 1.60
C ILE A 9 -4.86 11.27 2.23
N THR A 10 -5.85 10.97 1.41
CA THR A 10 -7.09 10.31 1.78
C THR A 10 -7.08 8.83 1.41
N GLU A 11 -7.90 8.07 2.10
CA GLU A 11 -8.15 6.66 1.84
C GLU A 11 -8.59 6.43 0.39
N SER A 12 -9.48 7.27 -0.16
CA SER A 12 -9.93 7.16 -1.54
C SER A 12 -8.79 7.32 -2.55
N GLN A 13 -7.79 8.17 -2.26
CA GLN A 13 -6.60 8.29 -3.10
C GLN A 13 -5.72 7.03 -3.02
N ILE A 14 -5.61 6.40 -1.85
CA ILE A 14 -4.90 5.12 -1.69
C ILE A 14 -5.62 4.00 -2.45
N ARG A 15 -6.95 3.91 -2.33
CA ARG A 15 -7.77 2.94 -3.09
C ARG A 15 -7.65 3.16 -4.60
N ALA A 16 -7.62 4.41 -5.05
CA ALA A 16 -7.41 4.76 -6.45
C ALA A 16 -6.01 4.35 -6.94
N ALA A 17 -4.96 4.60 -6.15
CA ALA A 17 -3.61 4.12 -6.43
C ALA A 17 -3.55 2.59 -6.52
N ALA A 18 -4.19 1.87 -5.60
CA ALA A 18 -4.29 0.42 -5.64
C ALA A 18 -4.92 -0.10 -6.94
N SER A 19 -5.99 0.57 -7.42
CA SER A 19 -6.64 0.22 -8.69
C SER A 19 -5.76 0.40 -9.93
N THR A 20 -4.65 1.14 -9.82
CA THR A 20 -3.65 1.29 -10.89
C THR A 20 -2.57 0.22 -10.88
N GLY A 21 -2.63 -0.74 -9.95
CA GLY A 21 -1.67 -1.83 -9.80
C GLY A 21 -0.59 -1.58 -8.74
N ILE A 22 -0.66 -0.48 -8.00
CA ILE A 22 0.23 -0.24 -6.86
C ILE A 22 -0.11 -1.24 -5.77
N SER A 23 0.91 -1.95 -5.25
CA SER A 23 0.72 -3.01 -4.26
C SER A 23 1.63 -2.89 -3.05
N THR A 24 2.62 -2.00 -3.09
CA THR A 24 3.56 -1.78 -1.98
C THR A 24 3.44 -0.39 -1.37
N LEU A 25 3.79 -0.27 -0.08
CA LEU A 25 3.84 1.03 0.60
C LEU A 25 4.90 1.95 -0.01
N GLU A 26 6.01 1.41 -0.52
CA GLU A 26 7.08 2.16 -1.19
C GLU A 26 6.56 2.82 -2.47
N GLU A 27 5.93 2.06 -3.37
CA GLU A 27 5.28 2.61 -4.56
C GLU A 27 4.19 3.64 -4.22
N LEU A 28 3.42 3.38 -3.16
CA LEU A 28 2.40 4.31 -2.68
C LEU A 28 3.02 5.62 -2.14
N THR A 29 4.18 5.52 -1.49
CA THR A 29 4.97 6.65 -0.99
C THR A 29 5.51 7.46 -2.15
N ASP A 30 6.09 6.82 -3.16
CA ASP A 30 6.60 7.50 -4.35
C ASP A 30 5.48 8.19 -5.14
N ARG A 31 4.30 7.56 -5.21
CA ARG A 31 3.19 8.09 -6.00
C ARG A 31 2.42 9.21 -5.32
N LEU A 32 2.15 9.07 -4.02
CA LEU A 32 1.25 9.96 -3.27
C LEU A 32 1.97 10.76 -2.17
N GLY A 33 3.24 10.45 -1.87
CA GLY A 33 3.93 11.02 -0.72
C GLY A 33 3.38 10.51 0.62
N VAL A 34 2.60 9.43 0.67
CA VAL A 34 2.13 8.89 1.95
C VAL A 34 3.33 8.45 2.80
N ALA A 35 3.29 8.64 4.13
CA ALA A 35 4.36 8.25 5.06
C ALA A 35 5.76 8.88 4.83
N SER A 36 5.95 9.78 3.86
CA SER A 36 7.26 10.37 3.54
C SER A 36 7.76 11.44 4.54
N GLN A 37 6.90 11.95 5.43
CA GLN A 37 7.27 12.98 6.41
C GLN A 37 7.47 12.41 7.82
N CYS A 38 6.39 12.19 8.58
CA CYS A 38 6.49 11.68 9.96
C CYS A 38 6.38 10.15 10.08
N GLY A 39 6.01 9.46 9.00
CA GLY A 39 5.85 8.00 8.96
C GLY A 39 4.66 7.41 9.74
N GLN A 40 3.97 8.18 10.59
CA GLN A 40 2.94 7.65 11.51
C GLN A 40 1.74 7.00 10.81
N CYS A 41 1.40 7.45 9.60
CA CYS A 41 0.31 6.89 8.82
C CYS A 41 0.68 5.58 8.09
N GLY A 42 1.94 5.13 8.13
CA GLY A 42 2.43 4.02 7.30
C GLY A 42 1.63 2.73 7.47
N ALA A 43 1.44 2.28 8.71
CA ALA A 43 0.66 1.06 9.00
C ALA A 43 -0.80 1.17 8.52
N MET A 44 -1.42 2.34 8.69
CA MET A 44 -2.80 2.56 8.25
C MET A 44 -2.91 2.63 6.71
N ALA A 45 -1.96 3.30 6.06
CA ALA A 45 -1.90 3.38 4.60
C ALA A 45 -1.69 2.00 3.98
N GLN A 46 -0.82 1.17 4.57
CA GLN A 46 -0.60 -0.21 4.16
C GLN A 46 -1.87 -1.05 4.36
N ALA A 47 -2.56 -0.95 5.50
CA ALA A 47 -3.81 -1.67 5.72
C ALA A 47 -4.89 -1.31 4.67
N VAL A 48 -5.03 -0.02 4.33
CA VAL A 48 -5.95 0.42 3.27
C VAL A 48 -5.53 -0.12 1.90
N LEU A 49 -4.23 -0.16 1.61
CA LEU A 49 -3.69 -0.70 0.36
C LEU A 49 -3.96 -2.21 0.23
N GLU A 50 -3.69 -2.97 1.29
CA GLU A 50 -3.96 -4.41 1.38
C GLU A 50 -5.46 -4.72 1.25
N GLU A 51 -6.32 -3.96 1.94
CA GLU A 51 -7.78 -4.12 1.81
C GLU A 51 -8.26 -3.82 0.38
N SER A 52 -7.60 -2.91 -0.33
CA SER A 52 -7.90 -2.59 -1.73
C SER A 52 -7.41 -3.66 -2.70
N GLY A 53 -6.33 -4.36 -2.36
CA GLY A 53 -5.75 -5.46 -3.12
C GLY A 53 -6.34 -6.84 -2.80
N ALA A 54 -7.07 -7.00 -1.69
CA ALA A 54 -7.65 -8.28 -1.24
C ALA A 54 -8.77 -8.85 -2.14
N LEU A 55 -9.12 -8.17 -3.24
CA LEU A 55 -9.90 -8.75 -4.35
C LEU A 55 -9.02 -9.32 -5.49
N ALA A 56 -7.69 -9.26 -5.37
CA ALA A 56 -6.74 -9.89 -6.26
C ALA A 56 -5.99 -11.01 -5.52
N VAL A 57 -6.59 -12.19 -5.47
CA VAL A 57 -5.86 -13.45 -5.26
C VAL A 57 -5.84 -14.16 -6.62
N PRO A 58 -4.65 -14.35 -7.21
CA PRO A 58 -4.16 -15.72 -7.31
C PRO A 58 -2.84 -15.87 -6.56
N GLU A 59 -2.83 -16.86 -5.70
CA GLU A 59 -1.70 -17.29 -4.89
C GLU A 59 -0.53 -17.71 -5.77
N ASP A 60 0.56 -16.92 -5.78
CA ASP A 60 1.88 -17.44 -6.13
C ASP A 60 2.48 -18.23 -4.94
N ARG A 61 1.65 -19.09 -4.32
CA ARG A 61 1.99 -20.07 -3.28
C ARG A 61 3.15 -21.02 -3.64
N PHE A 62 3.82 -20.79 -4.76
CA PHE A 62 4.97 -21.50 -5.28
C PHE A 62 6.33 -20.79 -5.10
N TYR A 63 6.46 -19.45 -4.99
CA TYR A 63 7.80 -18.83 -4.94
C TYR A 63 8.42 -18.68 -3.54
N ALA A 64 7.63 -18.86 -2.46
CA ALA A 64 8.17 -18.85 -1.09
C ALA A 64 8.95 -20.13 -0.69
N ALA A 65 8.94 -21.19 -1.52
CA ALA A 65 9.58 -22.47 -1.21
C ALA A 65 11.04 -22.62 -1.68
N VAL A 66 11.66 -21.60 -2.32
CA VAL A 66 13.06 -21.69 -2.79
C VAL A 66 13.91 -20.56 -2.18
N ARG A 67 14.24 -20.71 -0.89
CA ARG A 67 15.48 -20.16 -0.34
C ARG A 67 16.33 -21.32 0.18
N PRO A 68 17.16 -21.97 -0.66
CA PRO A 68 18.28 -22.74 -0.16
C PRO A 68 19.36 -21.75 0.28
N GLY A 69 19.60 -21.71 1.58
CA GLY A 69 20.77 -21.13 2.22
C GLY A 69 21.09 -21.97 3.44
#